data_AF-A0A0R2XHW9-F1
#
_entry.id   AF-A0A0R2XHW9-F1
#
_cell.length_a   1.000
_cell.length_b   1.000
_cell.length_c   1.000
_cell.angle_alpha   90.00
_cell.angle_beta   90.00
_cell.angle_gamma   90.00
#
_symmetry.space_group_name_H-M   'P 1'
#
loop_
_entity.id
_entity.type
_entity.pdbx_description
1 polymer ?
#
loop_
_entity_poly.entity_id
_entity_poly.type
_entity_poly.pdbx_seq_one_letter_code
_entity_poly.pdbx_strand_id
1 'polypeptide(L)'
;MRSPQSRLTKLFPILAIAVAATGALRPDSFVAAQFMIIPLLASIMFMMGLTLTRDDAQRIARDPRPVAVGVALQFLLMPILALTLAKLLQLSTPLTVGMVLVGSCAGGTASNVICFLARGDVALSVSMTFVSTLIGVVATPLLSQFYLAEQVAVDELAMIESLLQIVFVPVISGFCFRAVLPRLSAALQPALPLFSVICILFIIGIVVALNAPQLRGIGPLIVLAVVLHNALGIAGGFTLSRLFGFDLKQSQTIAIEVGMQNSGLAAALSLQFFSATAALPAALFSIWHNISGALLAGHWGRQRDSLKYLLADVKDSEMDGA
;
A
#
# COMPACT_ATOMS: atom_id res chain seq x y z
N MET A 1 -7.51 22.63 15.98
CA MET A 1 -6.26 22.05 16.52
C MET A 1 -5.82 20.89 15.62
N ARG A 2 -4.59 20.90 15.09
CA ARG A 2 -4.11 19.83 14.18
C ARG A 2 -3.76 18.58 14.98
N SER A 3 -4.43 17.46 14.70
CA SER A 3 -4.17 16.18 15.38
C SER A 3 -2.70 15.73 15.19
N PRO A 4 -2.09 15.03 16.16
CA PRO A 4 -0.72 14.50 16.06
C PRO A 4 -0.50 13.69 14.77
N GLN A 5 -1.52 12.94 14.34
CA GLN A 5 -1.53 12.15 13.11
C GLN A 5 -1.31 13.01 11.86
N SER A 6 -1.87 14.21 11.79
CA SER A 6 -1.68 15.11 10.64
C SER A 6 -0.25 15.67 10.52
N ARG A 7 0.51 15.72 11.62
CA ARG A 7 1.93 16.13 11.58
C ARG A 7 2.81 14.98 11.09
N LEU A 8 2.51 13.76 11.56
CA LEU A 8 3.24 12.57 11.15
C LEU A 8 3.15 12.34 9.64
N THR A 9 1.97 12.45 9.03
CA THR A 9 1.81 12.29 7.57
C THR A 9 2.61 13.33 6.78
N LYS A 10 2.77 14.55 7.31
CA LYS A 10 3.57 15.61 6.65
C LYS A 10 5.07 15.40 6.81
N LEU A 11 5.49 14.89 7.96
CA LEU A 11 6.90 14.61 8.25
C LEU A 11 7.37 13.30 7.61
N PHE A 12 6.47 12.35 7.37
CA PHE A 12 6.80 11.03 6.83
C PHE A 12 7.67 11.10 5.57
N PRO A 13 7.31 11.82 4.49
CA PRO A 13 8.16 11.91 3.31
C PRO A 13 9.58 12.41 3.59
N ILE A 14 9.70 13.42 4.45
CA ILE A 14 10.98 14.04 4.80
C ILE A 14 11.83 13.03 5.56
N LEU A 15 11.23 12.31 6.52
CA LEU A 15 11.88 11.26 7.27
C LEU A 15 12.28 10.08 6.36
N ALA A 16 11.43 9.70 5.40
CA ALA A 16 11.70 8.60 4.48
C ALA A 16 12.87 8.93 3.55
N ILE A 17 12.92 10.15 3.01
CA ILE A 17 14.06 10.64 2.23
C ILE A 17 15.32 10.71 3.09
N ALA A 18 15.22 11.23 4.32
CA ALA A 18 16.36 11.31 5.24
C ALA A 18 16.91 9.92 5.59
N VAL A 19 16.03 8.97 5.91
CA VAL A 19 16.41 7.59 6.24
C VAL A 19 17.01 6.88 5.02
N ALA A 20 16.40 7.02 3.83
CA ALA A 20 16.97 6.51 2.59
C ALA A 20 18.37 7.11 2.32
N ALA A 21 18.54 8.42 2.47
CA ALA A 21 19.84 9.07 2.33
C ALA A 21 20.86 8.54 3.34
N THR A 22 20.47 8.35 4.62
CA THR A 22 21.37 7.75 5.61
C THR A 22 21.72 6.31 5.30
N GLY A 23 20.79 5.50 4.79
CA GLY A 23 21.04 4.14 4.35
C GLY A 23 22.02 4.08 3.17
N ALA A 24 21.90 5.01 2.22
CA ALA A 24 22.82 5.12 1.09
C ALA A 24 24.23 5.61 1.50
N LEU A 25 24.33 6.49 2.50
CA LEU A 25 25.60 7.07 2.95
C LEU A 25 26.33 6.23 4.02
N ARG A 26 25.59 5.45 4.81
CA ARG A 26 26.11 4.58 5.88
C ARG A 26 25.46 3.19 5.82
N PRO A 27 25.79 2.39 4.78
CA PRO A 27 25.09 1.13 4.54
C PRO A 27 25.31 0.10 5.65
N ASP A 28 26.51 0.01 6.23
CA ASP A 28 26.89 -1.07 7.15
C ASP A 28 25.95 -1.22 8.35
N SER A 29 25.51 -0.11 8.96
CA SER A 29 24.59 -0.13 10.11
C SER A 29 23.19 -0.66 9.77
N PHE A 30 22.74 -0.43 8.54
CA PHE A 30 21.42 -0.86 8.09
C PHE A 30 21.45 -2.28 7.52
N VAL A 31 22.52 -2.66 6.81
CA VAL A 31 22.71 -4.03 6.30
C VAL A 31 22.75 -5.04 7.45
N ALA A 32 23.40 -4.69 8.56
CA ALA A 32 23.40 -5.53 9.76
C ALA A 32 21.99 -5.80 10.30
N ALA A 33 21.03 -4.90 10.08
CA ALA A 33 19.65 -5.02 10.53
C ALA A 33 18.72 -5.73 9.52
N GLN A 34 19.23 -6.31 8.42
CA GLN A 34 18.40 -6.94 7.39
C GLN A 34 17.44 -8.03 7.91
N PHE A 35 17.85 -8.74 8.96
CA PHE A 35 17.03 -9.79 9.59
C PHE A 35 15.75 -9.23 10.24
N MET A 36 15.67 -7.92 10.48
CA MET A 36 14.52 -7.26 11.09
C MET A 36 13.37 -7.00 10.11
N ILE A 37 13.57 -7.12 8.79
CA ILE A 37 12.53 -6.78 7.80
C ILE A 37 11.26 -7.61 8.03
N ILE A 38 11.40 -8.93 8.18
CA ILE A 38 10.25 -9.84 8.39
C ILE A 38 9.54 -9.54 9.73
N PRO A 39 10.24 -9.44 10.89
CA PRO A 39 9.62 -9.02 12.15
C PRO A 39 8.91 -7.66 12.09
N LEU A 40 9.52 -6.67 11.44
CA LEU A 40 8.93 -5.34 11.27
C LEU A 40 7.67 -5.41 10.41
N LEU A 41 7.69 -6.16 9.31
CA LEU A 41 6.53 -6.35 8.46
C LEU A 41 5.40 -7.09 9.20
N ALA A 42 5.70 -8.20 9.88
CA ALA A 42 4.73 -8.95 10.67
C ALA A 42 4.10 -8.06 11.75
N SER A 43 4.89 -7.16 12.38
CA SER A 43 4.38 -6.17 13.33
C SER A 43 3.41 -5.19 12.67
N ILE A 44 3.71 -4.69 11.46
CA ILE A 44 2.80 -3.84 10.69
C ILE A 44 1.50 -4.59 10.35
N MET A 45 1.59 -5.85 9.95
CA MET A 45 0.44 -6.68 9.61
C MET A 45 -0.44 -6.98 10.84
N PHE A 46 0.17 -7.21 12.00
CA PHE A 46 -0.55 -7.31 13.28
C PHE A 46 -1.27 -6.00 13.63
N MET A 47 -0.59 -4.86 13.51
CA MET A 47 -1.19 -3.54 13.74
C MET A 47 -2.33 -3.24 12.76
N MET A 48 -2.25 -3.72 11.51
CA MET A 48 -3.37 -3.65 10.57
C MET A 48 -4.59 -4.41 11.12
N GLY A 49 -4.40 -5.66 11.58
CA GLY A 49 -5.46 -6.47 12.19
C GLY A 49 -6.16 -5.77 13.37
N LEU A 50 -5.40 -5.01 14.17
CA LEU A 50 -5.94 -4.19 15.27
C LEU A 50 -6.82 -3.02 14.81
N THR A 51 -6.87 -2.66 13.53
CA THR A 51 -7.68 -1.55 13.03
C THR A 51 -9.03 -1.98 12.45
N LEU A 52 -9.26 -3.28 12.25
CA LEU A 52 -10.52 -3.81 11.71
C LEU A 52 -11.62 -3.95 12.79
N THR A 53 -12.82 -3.43 12.55
CA THR A 53 -13.97 -3.61 13.44
C THR A 53 -14.94 -4.68 12.92
N ARG A 54 -15.82 -5.17 13.79
CA ARG A 54 -16.95 -6.01 13.36
C ARG A 54 -17.92 -5.25 12.45
N ASP A 55 -18.05 -3.94 12.67
CA ASP A 55 -18.94 -3.08 11.88
C ASP A 55 -18.42 -2.93 10.43
N ASP A 56 -17.11 -2.83 10.26
CA ASP A 56 -16.47 -2.83 8.92
C ASP A 56 -16.77 -4.14 8.18
N ALA A 57 -16.64 -5.28 8.87
CA ALA A 57 -16.96 -6.60 8.31
C ALA A 57 -18.45 -6.74 7.94
N GLN A 58 -19.36 -6.23 8.78
CA GLN A 58 -20.79 -6.22 8.48
C GLN A 58 -21.13 -5.30 7.29
N ARG A 59 -20.44 -4.17 7.16
CA ARG A 59 -20.62 -3.26 6.03
C ARG A 59 -20.22 -3.90 4.71
N ILE A 60 -19.10 -4.64 4.67
CA ILE A 60 -18.69 -5.44 3.51
C ILE A 60 -19.79 -6.41 3.08
N ALA A 61 -20.43 -7.08 4.05
CA ALA A 61 -21.48 -8.06 3.75
C ALA A 61 -22.77 -7.41 3.21
N ARG A 62 -23.05 -6.15 3.56
CA ARG A 62 -24.25 -5.43 3.10
C ARG A 62 -24.10 -4.83 1.70
N ASP A 63 -22.94 -4.23 1.42
CA ASP A 63 -22.63 -3.67 0.09
C ASP A 63 -21.22 -4.09 -0.35
N PRO A 64 -21.08 -5.30 -0.92
CA PRO A 64 -19.78 -5.83 -1.32
C PRO A 64 -19.27 -5.21 -2.64
N ARG A 65 -20.12 -4.51 -3.40
CA ARG A 65 -19.83 -4.11 -4.77
C ARG A 65 -18.63 -3.15 -4.87
N PRO A 66 -18.52 -2.06 -4.06
CA PRO A 66 -17.35 -1.18 -4.11
C PRO A 66 -16.05 -1.90 -3.72
N VAL A 67 -16.11 -2.78 -2.72
CA VAL A 67 -14.95 -3.56 -2.26
C VAL A 67 -14.49 -4.52 -3.36
N ALA A 68 -15.42 -5.28 -3.97
CA ALA A 68 -15.11 -6.24 -5.01
C ALA A 68 -14.49 -5.57 -6.25
N VAL A 69 -15.06 -4.47 -6.73
CA VAL A 69 -14.50 -3.74 -7.88
C VAL A 69 -13.14 -3.17 -7.53
N GLY A 70 -13.01 -2.53 -6.37
CA GLY A 70 -11.74 -1.94 -5.96
C GLY A 70 -10.62 -2.99 -5.82
N VAL A 71 -10.91 -4.15 -5.22
CA VAL A 71 -9.96 -5.28 -5.10
C VAL A 71 -9.62 -5.88 -6.47
N ALA A 72 -10.61 -6.01 -7.37
CA ALA A 72 -10.36 -6.48 -8.73
C ALA A 72 -9.46 -5.50 -9.49
N LEU A 73 -9.71 -4.19 -9.38
CA LEU A 73 -8.84 -3.17 -9.96
C LEU A 73 -7.43 -3.25 -9.37
N GLN A 74 -7.28 -3.47 -8.06
CA GLN A 74 -5.98 -3.64 -7.41
C GLN A 74 -5.17 -4.77 -8.08
N PHE A 75 -5.75 -5.96 -8.18
CA PHE A 75 -5.06 -7.17 -8.63
C PHE A 75 -5.01 -7.35 -10.15
N LEU A 76 -5.73 -6.54 -10.91
CA LEU A 76 -5.68 -6.54 -12.37
C LEU A 76 -4.91 -5.34 -12.91
N LEU A 77 -5.30 -4.12 -12.54
CA LEU A 77 -4.71 -2.91 -13.10
C LEU A 77 -3.26 -2.75 -12.68
N MET A 78 -2.95 -2.88 -11.38
CA MET A 78 -1.61 -2.57 -10.88
C MET A 78 -0.52 -3.52 -11.39
N PRO A 79 -0.71 -4.84 -11.49
CA PRO A 79 0.28 -5.73 -12.10
C PRO A 79 0.47 -5.48 -13.60
N ILE A 80 -0.62 -5.22 -14.34
CA ILE A 80 -0.55 -4.91 -15.78
C ILE A 80 0.27 -3.64 -16.00
N LEU A 81 -0.01 -2.58 -15.23
CA LEU A 81 0.75 -1.34 -15.30
C LEU A 81 2.23 -1.56 -14.94
N ALA A 82 2.51 -2.35 -13.91
CA ALA A 82 3.88 -2.66 -13.50
C ALA A 82 4.70 -3.31 -14.62
N LEU A 83 4.17 -4.39 -15.21
CA LEU A 83 4.85 -5.10 -16.29
C LEU A 83 4.99 -4.23 -17.54
N THR A 84 3.93 -3.49 -17.89
CA THR A 84 3.92 -2.63 -19.08
C THR A 84 4.98 -1.53 -18.95
N LEU A 85 5.01 -0.83 -17.81
CA LEU A 85 6.00 0.22 -17.55
C LEU A 85 7.43 -0.34 -17.50
N ALA A 86 7.62 -1.52 -16.90
CA ALA A 86 8.92 -2.16 -16.85
C ALA A 86 9.45 -2.51 -18.25
N LYS A 87 8.59 -3.03 -19.13
CA LYS A 87 8.93 -3.32 -20.54
C LYS A 87 9.19 -2.04 -21.34
N LEU A 88 8.33 -1.02 -21.22
CA LEU A 88 8.47 0.25 -21.95
C LEU A 88 9.75 1.00 -21.57
N LEU A 89 10.13 0.96 -20.28
CA LEU A 89 11.33 1.60 -19.77
C LEU A 89 12.57 0.69 -19.84
N GLN A 90 12.44 -0.50 -20.43
CA GLN A 90 13.51 -1.50 -20.60
C GLN A 90 14.26 -1.78 -19.29
N LEU A 91 13.50 -1.95 -18.21
CA LEU A 91 14.08 -2.26 -16.90
C LEU A 91 14.73 -3.64 -16.93
N SER A 92 15.81 -3.80 -16.14
CA SER A 92 16.45 -5.10 -15.97
C SER A 92 15.48 -6.12 -15.33
N THR A 93 15.75 -7.41 -15.51
CA THR A 93 14.91 -8.48 -14.96
C THR A 93 14.65 -8.33 -13.45
N PRO A 94 15.66 -8.06 -12.58
CA PRO A 94 15.40 -7.87 -11.16
C PRO A 94 14.44 -6.70 -10.86
N LEU A 95 14.57 -5.58 -11.59
CA LEU A 95 13.69 -4.41 -11.39
C LEU A 95 12.29 -4.68 -11.91
N THR A 96 12.15 -5.43 -13.00
CA THR A 96 10.85 -5.87 -13.52
C THR A 96 10.13 -6.75 -12.51
N VAL A 97 10.83 -7.73 -11.93
CA VAL A 97 10.31 -8.57 -10.83
C VAL A 97 9.82 -7.70 -9.68
N GLY A 98 10.64 -6.75 -9.23
CA GLY A 98 10.28 -5.82 -8.17
C GLY A 98 9.05 -4.95 -8.48
N MET A 99 8.96 -4.42 -9.70
CA MET A 99 7.79 -3.66 -10.15
C MET A 99 6.52 -4.52 -10.14
N VAL A 100 6.59 -5.74 -10.67
CA VAL A 100 5.45 -6.67 -10.70
C VAL A 100 5.02 -7.07 -9.28
N LEU A 101 5.97 -7.31 -8.36
CA LEU A 101 5.66 -7.58 -6.96
C LEU A 101 4.97 -6.38 -6.29
N VAL A 102 5.45 -5.15 -6.53
CA VAL A 102 4.77 -3.93 -6.07
C VAL A 102 3.35 -3.87 -6.65
N GLY A 103 3.17 -4.17 -7.93
CA GLY A 103 1.87 -4.17 -8.60
C GLY A 103 0.93 -5.28 -8.10
N SER A 104 1.48 -6.42 -7.68
CA SER A 104 0.70 -7.60 -7.30
C SER A 104 0.39 -7.66 -5.81
N CYS A 105 1.02 -6.82 -4.99
CA CYS A 105 0.71 -6.72 -3.56
C CYS A 105 -0.65 -6.05 -3.33
N ALA A 106 -1.26 -6.41 -2.20
CA ALA A 106 -2.48 -5.78 -1.67
C ALA A 106 -2.29 -4.29 -1.32
N GLY A 107 -3.40 -3.62 -0.98
CA GLY A 107 -3.40 -2.24 -0.51
C GLY A 107 -2.55 -2.04 0.75
N GLY A 108 -1.87 -0.91 0.85
CA GLY A 108 -1.01 -0.57 1.99
C GLY A 108 -1.75 0.24 3.05
N THR A 109 -1.61 -0.10 4.33
CA THR A 109 -2.32 0.53 5.48
C THR A 109 -2.25 2.06 5.57
N ALA A 110 -1.24 2.67 4.96
CA ALA A 110 -1.12 4.13 4.85
C ALA A 110 -2.30 4.75 4.08
N SER A 111 -2.92 4.00 3.17
CA SER A 111 -4.11 4.40 2.41
C SER A 111 -5.26 4.80 3.31
N ASN A 112 -5.49 4.11 4.43
CA ASN A 112 -6.54 4.44 5.41
C ASN A 112 -6.38 5.86 5.97
N VAL A 113 -5.14 6.25 6.30
CA VAL A 113 -4.82 7.60 6.81
C VAL A 113 -4.97 8.63 5.71
N ILE A 114 -4.49 8.33 4.51
CA ILE A 114 -4.61 9.21 3.34
C ILE A 114 -6.09 9.42 2.97
N CYS A 115 -6.90 8.36 2.98
CA CYS A 115 -8.34 8.41 2.76
C CYS A 115 -9.03 9.29 3.81
N PHE A 116 -8.70 9.10 5.09
CA PHE A 116 -9.21 9.97 6.16
C PHE A 116 -8.88 11.45 5.92
N LEU A 117 -7.63 11.76 5.55
CA LEU A 117 -7.19 13.14 5.27
C LEU A 117 -7.85 13.71 4.00
N ALA A 118 -8.11 12.86 3.00
CA ALA A 118 -8.87 13.21 1.79
C ALA A 118 -10.38 13.38 2.07
N ARG A 119 -10.83 13.08 3.29
CA ARG A 119 -12.24 12.98 3.69
C ARG A 119 -13.03 11.95 2.87
N GLY A 120 -12.36 10.89 2.41
CA GLY A 120 -12.96 9.78 1.66
C GLY A 120 -13.83 8.86 2.52
N ASP A 121 -14.22 7.71 1.97
CA ASP A 121 -14.92 6.66 2.72
C ASP A 121 -13.92 5.77 3.45
N VAL A 122 -13.61 6.14 4.69
CA VAL A 122 -12.60 5.43 5.50
C VAL A 122 -12.99 3.97 5.74
N ALA A 123 -14.26 3.66 5.93
CA ALA A 123 -14.66 2.28 6.15
C ALA A 123 -14.52 1.44 4.87
N LEU A 124 -14.80 2.02 3.70
CA LEU A 124 -14.51 1.37 2.42
C LEU A 124 -13.01 1.13 2.24
N SER A 125 -12.16 2.11 2.55
CA SER A 125 -10.70 2.00 2.52
C SER A 125 -10.19 0.86 3.42
N VAL A 126 -10.61 0.83 4.69
CA VAL A 126 -10.26 -0.24 5.64
C VAL A 126 -10.73 -1.60 5.14
N SER A 127 -11.95 -1.66 4.60
CA SER A 127 -12.54 -2.89 4.06
C SER A 127 -11.78 -3.43 2.86
N MET A 128 -11.44 -2.55 1.91
CA MET A 128 -10.65 -2.90 0.73
C MET A 128 -9.24 -3.37 1.09
N THR A 129 -8.54 -2.64 1.96
CA THR A 129 -7.21 -3.03 2.45
C THR A 129 -7.27 -4.40 3.13
N PHE A 130 -8.26 -4.66 3.99
CA PHE A 130 -8.41 -5.96 4.65
C PHE A 130 -8.68 -7.10 3.66
N VAL A 131 -9.69 -6.95 2.80
CA VAL A 131 -10.08 -7.99 1.84
C VAL A 131 -8.95 -8.24 0.84
N SER A 132 -8.30 -7.19 0.33
CA SER A 132 -7.15 -7.33 -0.56
C SER A 132 -5.96 -8.00 0.15
N THR A 133 -5.73 -7.73 1.44
CA THR A 133 -4.63 -8.37 2.19
C THR A 133 -4.85 -9.88 2.33
N LEU A 134 -6.08 -10.31 2.64
CA LEU A 134 -6.40 -11.73 2.74
C LEU A 134 -6.35 -12.42 1.38
N ILE A 135 -6.95 -11.83 0.35
CA ILE A 135 -6.89 -12.36 -1.02
C ILE A 135 -5.45 -12.37 -1.53
N GLY A 136 -4.67 -11.36 -1.17
CA GLY A 136 -3.28 -11.16 -1.58
C GLY A 136 -2.34 -12.28 -1.14
N VAL A 137 -2.69 -13.04 -0.08
CA VAL A 137 -1.93 -14.25 0.33
C VAL A 137 -1.83 -15.26 -0.82
N VAL A 138 -2.89 -15.38 -1.62
CA VAL A 138 -2.95 -16.30 -2.76
C VAL A 138 -2.79 -15.56 -4.09
N ALA A 139 -3.39 -14.38 -4.23
CA ALA A 139 -3.33 -13.62 -5.47
C ALA A 139 -1.91 -13.12 -5.78
N THR A 140 -1.14 -12.64 -4.79
CA THR A 140 0.21 -12.08 -5.04
C THR A 140 1.14 -13.14 -5.65
N PRO A 141 1.27 -14.37 -5.11
CA PRO A 141 2.13 -15.40 -5.69
C PRO A 141 1.65 -15.86 -7.06
N LEU A 142 0.34 -16.06 -7.25
CA LEU A 142 -0.21 -16.49 -8.54
C LEU A 142 -0.03 -15.45 -9.64
N LEU A 143 -0.24 -14.16 -9.33
CA LEU A 143 0.01 -13.07 -10.27
C LEU A 143 1.51 -12.93 -10.55
N SER A 144 2.35 -13.09 -9.52
CA SER A 144 3.81 -13.06 -9.70
C SER A 144 4.26 -14.17 -10.65
N GLN A 145 3.79 -15.40 -10.44
CA GLN A 145 4.06 -16.52 -11.34
C GLN A 145 3.53 -16.22 -12.75
N PHE A 146 2.29 -15.79 -12.89
CA PHE A 146 1.69 -15.49 -14.20
C PHE A 146 2.47 -14.44 -15.01
N TYR A 147 2.89 -13.34 -14.37
CA TYR A 147 3.57 -12.24 -15.06
C TYR A 147 5.08 -12.42 -15.20
N LEU A 148 5.71 -13.28 -14.38
CA LEU A 148 7.16 -13.43 -14.30
C LEU A 148 7.69 -14.79 -14.79
N ALA A 149 6.82 -15.77 -15.07
CA ALA A 149 7.22 -17.14 -15.41
C ALA A 149 8.19 -17.24 -16.60
N GLU A 150 8.12 -16.31 -17.56
CA GLU A 150 9.04 -16.29 -18.71
C GLU A 150 10.42 -15.68 -18.36
N GLN A 151 10.53 -14.93 -17.27
CA GLN A 151 11.75 -14.19 -16.92
C GLN A 151 12.52 -14.81 -15.75
N VAL A 152 11.82 -15.40 -14.76
CA VAL A 152 12.41 -15.99 -13.57
C VAL A 152 11.57 -17.17 -13.07
N ALA A 153 12.22 -18.14 -12.43
CA ALA A 153 11.51 -19.17 -11.69
C ALA A 153 10.88 -18.55 -10.44
N VAL A 154 9.56 -18.64 -10.31
CA VAL A 154 8.82 -18.26 -9.11
C VAL A 154 8.45 -19.52 -8.37
N ASP A 155 8.72 -19.57 -7.07
CA ASP A 155 8.24 -20.62 -6.17
C ASP A 155 6.93 -20.16 -5.53
N GLU A 156 5.82 -20.32 -6.25
CA GLU A 156 4.53 -19.80 -5.79
C GLU A 156 4.06 -20.45 -4.48
N LEU A 157 4.39 -21.72 -4.25
CA LEU A 157 3.99 -22.45 -3.05
C LEU A 157 4.74 -21.92 -1.82
N ALA A 158 6.07 -21.77 -1.92
CA ALA A 158 6.85 -21.20 -0.83
C ALA A 158 6.46 -19.73 -0.55
N MET A 159 6.11 -18.96 -1.59
CA MET A 159 5.57 -17.62 -1.42
C MET A 159 4.22 -17.61 -0.68
N ILE A 160 3.30 -18.51 -1.01
CA ILE A 160 2.02 -18.65 -0.28
C ILE A 160 2.27 -19.02 1.19
N GLU A 161 3.15 -19.99 1.46
CA GLU A 161 3.51 -20.40 2.82
C GLU A 161 4.10 -19.23 3.63
N SER A 162 5.00 -18.46 3.02
CA SER A 162 5.57 -17.27 3.65
C SER A 162 4.49 -16.22 3.94
N LEU A 163 3.59 -15.94 2.99
CA LEU A 163 2.50 -15.00 3.18
C LEU A 163 1.51 -15.44 4.25
N LEU A 164 1.24 -16.73 4.37
CA LEU A 164 0.43 -17.26 5.47
C LEU A 164 1.07 -16.93 6.83
N GLN A 165 2.40 -17.06 6.94
CA GLN A 165 3.13 -16.80 8.18
C GLN A 165 3.33 -15.31 8.48
N ILE A 166 3.72 -14.50 7.50
CA ILE A 166 4.12 -13.10 7.72
C ILE A 166 2.97 -12.11 7.56
N VAL A 167 1.87 -12.51 6.91
CA VAL A 167 0.69 -11.66 6.69
C VAL A 167 -0.55 -12.24 7.36
N PHE A 168 -1.00 -13.43 6.95
CA PHE A 168 -2.29 -13.97 7.40
C PHE A 168 -2.32 -14.17 8.92
N VAL A 169 -1.34 -14.88 9.49
CA VAL A 169 -1.26 -15.15 10.92
C VAL A 169 -1.23 -13.84 11.74
N PRO A 170 -0.36 -12.85 11.45
CA PRO A 170 -0.37 -11.57 12.16
C PRO A 170 -1.68 -10.79 12.04
N VAL A 171 -2.27 -10.69 10.85
CA VAL A 171 -3.53 -9.95 10.63
C VAL A 171 -4.67 -10.57 11.44
N ILE A 172 -4.84 -11.90 11.36
CA ILE A 172 -5.87 -12.61 12.11
C ILE A 172 -5.60 -12.52 13.61
N SER A 173 -4.35 -12.65 14.04
CA SER A 173 -3.97 -12.49 15.45
C SER A 173 -4.31 -11.10 15.97
N GLY A 174 -4.04 -10.04 15.21
CA GLY A 174 -4.40 -8.66 15.56
C GLY A 174 -5.91 -8.46 15.63
N PHE A 175 -6.65 -9.00 14.67
CA PHE A 175 -8.12 -8.94 14.69
C PHE A 175 -8.71 -9.68 15.90
N CYS A 176 -8.24 -10.89 16.19
CA CYS A 176 -8.65 -11.66 17.37
C CYS A 176 -8.27 -10.94 18.67
N PHE A 177 -7.07 -10.36 18.75
CA PHE A 177 -6.62 -9.57 19.89
C PHE A 177 -7.58 -8.41 20.17
N ARG A 178 -8.00 -7.69 19.12
CA ARG A 178 -8.99 -6.62 19.26
C ARG A 178 -10.33 -7.11 19.76
N ALA A 179 -10.78 -8.27 19.28
CA ALA A 179 -12.04 -8.86 19.71
C ALA A 179 -12.02 -9.29 21.19
N VAL A 180 -10.90 -9.81 21.67
CA VAL A 180 -10.75 -10.31 23.06
C VAL A 180 -10.42 -9.18 24.04
N LEU A 181 -9.58 -8.22 23.65
CA LEU A 181 -9.09 -7.13 24.50
C LEU A 181 -9.45 -5.74 23.91
N PRO A 182 -10.75 -5.39 23.79
CA PRO A 182 -11.18 -4.18 23.11
C PRO A 182 -10.69 -2.89 23.80
N ARG A 183 -10.63 -2.87 25.14
CA ARG A 183 -10.16 -1.71 25.92
C ARG A 183 -8.68 -1.41 25.68
N LEU A 184 -7.84 -2.45 25.68
CA LEU A 184 -6.41 -2.31 25.42
C LEU A 184 -6.16 -1.91 23.96
N SER A 185 -6.89 -2.51 23.03
CA SER A 185 -6.79 -2.16 21.61
C SER A 185 -7.16 -0.70 21.34
N ALA A 186 -8.23 -0.21 21.98
CA ALA A 186 -8.60 1.20 21.91
C ALA A 186 -7.51 2.13 22.49
N ALA A 187 -6.83 1.71 23.56
CA ALA A 187 -5.73 2.47 24.15
C ALA A 187 -4.47 2.50 23.24
N LEU A 188 -4.21 1.43 22.48
CA LEU A 188 -3.07 1.35 21.55
C LEU A 188 -3.33 2.08 20.22
N GLN A 189 -4.60 2.18 19.81
CA GLN A 189 -5.03 2.71 18.51
C GLN A 189 -4.39 4.06 18.12
N PRO A 190 -4.25 5.06 19.03
CA PRO A 190 -3.62 6.34 18.70
C PRO A 190 -2.14 6.23 18.31
N ALA A 191 -1.44 5.20 18.80
CA ALA A 191 -0.01 5.01 18.60
C ALA A 191 0.32 4.13 17.38
N LEU A 192 -0.61 3.28 16.92
CA LEU A 192 -0.38 2.34 15.81
C LEU A 192 0.16 3.00 14.53
N PRO A 193 -0.34 4.17 14.07
CA PRO A 193 0.20 4.82 12.88
C PRO A 193 1.66 5.23 13.04
N LEU A 194 2.05 5.71 14.23
CA LEU A 194 3.43 6.12 14.51
C LEU A 194 4.38 4.92 14.47
N PHE A 195 4.00 3.83 15.14
CA PHE A 195 4.80 2.60 15.14
C PHE A 195 4.92 2.00 13.74
N SER A 196 3.84 1.99 12.95
CA SER A 196 3.86 1.52 11.56
C SER A 196 4.81 2.36 10.70
N VAL A 197 4.78 3.68 10.86
CA VAL A 197 5.69 4.61 10.19
C VAL A 197 7.14 4.33 10.56
N ILE A 198 7.45 4.13 11.83
CA ILE A 198 8.82 3.81 12.25
C ILE A 198 9.29 2.51 11.61
N CYS A 199 8.46 1.46 11.64
CA CYS A 199 8.80 0.16 11.05
C CYS A 199 9.09 0.26 9.55
N ILE A 200 8.24 0.96 8.78
CA ILE A 200 8.46 1.11 7.33
C ILE A 200 9.69 1.98 7.02
N LEU A 201 9.97 3.01 7.82
CA LEU A 201 11.19 3.81 7.67
C LEU A 201 12.45 2.94 7.84
N PHE A 202 12.46 2.05 8.83
CA PHE A 202 13.56 1.08 8.99
C PHE A 202 13.69 0.16 7.78
N ILE A 203 12.59 -0.40 7.27
CA ILE A 203 12.59 -1.25 6.06
C ILE A 203 13.17 -0.48 4.86
N ILE A 204 12.75 0.76 4.63
CA ILE A 204 13.28 1.62 3.57
C ILE A 204 14.79 1.79 3.72
N GLY A 205 15.26 2.15 4.92
CA GLY A 205 16.68 2.35 5.19
C GLY A 205 17.52 1.10 4.90
N ILE A 206 17.03 -0.08 5.31
CA ILE A 206 17.67 -1.37 5.06
C ILE A 206 17.74 -1.67 3.56
N VAL A 207 16.63 -1.57 2.83
CA VAL A 207 16.58 -1.88 1.40
C VAL A 207 17.47 -0.93 0.59
N VAL A 208 17.47 0.36 0.93
CA VAL A 208 18.31 1.36 0.27
C VAL A 208 19.79 1.11 0.57
N ALA A 209 20.14 0.74 1.80
CA ALA A 209 21.52 0.38 2.18
C ALA A 209 22.04 -0.85 1.42
N LEU A 210 21.22 -1.90 1.30
CA LEU A 210 21.56 -3.12 0.53
C LEU A 210 21.82 -2.84 -0.95
N ASN A 211 21.29 -1.74 -1.49
CA ASN A 211 21.40 -1.36 -2.91
C ASN A 211 22.21 -0.07 -3.12
N ALA A 212 22.91 0.44 -2.10
CA ALA A 212 23.61 1.72 -2.16
C ALA A 212 24.58 1.83 -3.35
N PRO A 213 25.38 0.80 -3.71
CA PRO A 213 26.25 0.85 -4.88
C PRO A 213 25.51 1.06 -6.21
N GLN A 214 24.31 0.49 -6.36
CA GLN A 214 23.55 0.46 -7.61
C GLN A 214 22.68 1.71 -7.83
N LEU A 215 22.42 2.50 -6.79
CA LEU A 215 21.52 3.66 -6.84
C LEU A 215 21.95 4.73 -7.84
N ARG A 216 23.26 4.93 -8.05
CA ARG A 216 23.79 5.99 -8.93
C ARG A 216 23.47 5.76 -10.41
N GLY A 217 23.39 4.51 -10.85
CA GLY A 217 23.15 4.16 -12.26
C GLY A 217 21.68 3.91 -12.59
N ILE A 218 20.94 3.31 -11.68
CA ILE A 218 19.58 2.80 -11.94
C ILE A 218 18.49 3.79 -11.46
N GLY A 219 18.82 4.65 -10.50
CA GLY A 219 17.87 5.48 -9.74
C GLY A 219 16.84 6.26 -10.56
N PRO A 220 17.22 7.07 -11.57
CA PRO A 220 16.27 7.93 -12.27
C PRO A 220 15.16 7.18 -13.03
N LEU A 221 15.53 6.11 -13.74
CA LEU A 221 14.57 5.31 -14.51
C LEU A 221 13.59 4.57 -13.61
N ILE A 222 14.09 3.98 -12.51
CA ILE A 222 13.19 3.28 -11.58
C ILE A 222 12.28 4.25 -10.83
N VAL A 223 12.78 5.44 -10.47
CA VAL A 223 11.94 6.49 -9.88
C VAL A 223 10.83 6.89 -10.85
N LEU A 224 11.15 7.11 -12.13
CA LEU A 224 10.13 7.39 -13.16
C LEU A 224 9.10 6.27 -13.27
N ALA A 225 9.54 5.00 -13.30
CA ALA A 225 8.64 3.85 -13.37
C ALA A 225 7.68 3.81 -12.17
N VAL A 226 8.20 3.98 -10.95
CA VAL A 226 7.43 4.03 -9.71
C VAL A 226 6.43 5.19 -9.69
N VAL A 227 6.85 6.37 -10.14
CA VAL A 227 6.01 7.57 -10.21
C VAL A 227 4.84 7.33 -11.16
N LEU A 228 5.13 6.84 -12.37
CA LEU A 228 4.12 6.55 -13.38
C LEU A 228 3.18 5.43 -12.92
N HIS A 229 3.71 4.37 -12.32
CA HIS A 229 2.92 3.24 -11.83
C HIS A 229 1.90 3.66 -10.78
N ASN A 230 2.34 4.44 -9.79
CA ASN A 230 1.43 5.00 -8.78
C ASN A 230 0.43 6.00 -9.38
N ALA A 231 0.87 6.92 -10.24
CA ALA A 231 0.00 7.93 -10.84
C ALA A 231 -1.08 7.30 -11.73
N LEU A 232 -0.70 6.33 -12.57
CA LEU A 232 -1.63 5.58 -13.43
C LEU A 232 -2.54 4.67 -12.62
N GLY A 233 -2.05 4.09 -11.51
CA GLY A 233 -2.87 3.34 -10.57
C GLY A 233 -3.97 4.20 -9.94
N ILE A 234 -3.62 5.39 -9.45
CA ILE A 234 -4.59 6.36 -8.91
C ILE A 234 -5.57 6.81 -9.99
N ALA A 235 -5.08 7.22 -11.16
CA ALA A 235 -5.92 7.71 -12.25
C ALA A 235 -6.85 6.63 -12.80
N GLY A 236 -6.36 5.42 -13.00
CA GLY A 236 -7.14 4.28 -13.46
C GLY A 236 -8.14 3.81 -12.40
N GLY A 237 -7.73 3.72 -11.14
CA GLY A 237 -8.63 3.42 -10.02
C GLY A 237 -9.79 4.41 -9.92
N PHE A 238 -9.52 5.72 -10.06
CA PHE A 238 -10.55 6.76 -10.10
C PHE A 238 -11.45 6.64 -11.33
N THR A 239 -10.86 6.53 -12.52
CA THR A 239 -11.62 6.58 -13.78
C THR A 239 -12.49 5.34 -13.94
N LEU A 240 -11.95 4.15 -13.67
CA LEU A 240 -12.68 2.89 -13.81
C LEU A 240 -13.79 2.78 -12.76
N SER A 241 -13.55 3.20 -11.51
CA SER A 241 -14.62 3.23 -10.49
C SER A 241 -15.77 4.16 -10.89
N ARG A 242 -15.49 5.34 -11.47
CA ARG A 242 -16.52 6.21 -12.04
C ARG A 242 -17.29 5.56 -13.19
N LEU A 243 -16.62 4.80 -14.06
CA LEU A 243 -17.27 4.06 -15.15
C LEU A 243 -18.17 2.93 -14.64
N PHE A 244 -17.83 2.32 -13.50
CA PHE A 244 -18.71 1.37 -12.80
C PHE A 244 -19.86 2.05 -12.04
N GLY A 245 -19.97 3.38 -12.09
CA GLY A 245 -21.10 4.13 -11.52
C GLY A 245 -20.98 4.42 -10.03
N PHE A 246 -19.79 4.30 -9.43
CA PHE A 246 -19.59 4.70 -8.03
C PHE A 246 -19.57 6.21 -7.88
N ASP A 247 -20.02 6.70 -6.72
CA ASP A 247 -20.03 8.13 -6.40
C ASP A 247 -18.59 8.70 -6.33
N LEU A 248 -18.47 10.03 -6.16
CA LEU A 248 -17.18 10.70 -6.13
C LEU A 248 -16.33 10.27 -4.91
N LYS A 249 -16.94 10.09 -3.75
CA LYS A 249 -16.27 9.72 -2.50
C LYS A 249 -15.74 8.29 -2.55
N GLN A 250 -16.54 7.35 -3.03
CA GLN A 250 -16.16 5.96 -3.27
C GLN A 250 -15.06 5.89 -4.33
N SER A 251 -15.18 6.62 -5.44
CA SER A 251 -14.17 6.61 -6.51
C SER A 251 -12.82 7.18 -6.07
N GLN A 252 -12.81 8.25 -5.27
CA GLN A 252 -11.59 8.77 -4.63
C GLN A 252 -10.97 7.74 -3.67
N THR A 253 -11.81 7.03 -2.93
CA THR A 253 -11.37 5.99 -1.99
C THR A 253 -10.72 4.82 -2.75
N ILE A 254 -11.39 4.30 -3.78
CA ILE A 254 -10.87 3.23 -4.63
C ILE A 254 -9.58 3.67 -5.32
N ALA A 255 -9.48 4.91 -5.79
CA ALA A 255 -8.26 5.46 -6.38
C ALA A 255 -7.06 5.46 -5.41
N ILE A 256 -7.30 5.84 -4.14
CA ILE A 256 -6.27 5.81 -3.10
C ILE A 256 -5.84 4.37 -2.82
N GLU A 257 -6.80 3.45 -2.63
CA GLU A 257 -6.51 2.05 -2.35
C GLU A 257 -5.73 1.38 -3.49
N VAL A 258 -6.19 1.52 -4.74
CA VAL A 258 -5.54 0.96 -5.93
C VAL A 258 -4.15 1.55 -6.12
N GLY A 259 -4.00 2.86 -5.96
CA GLY A 259 -2.72 3.53 -6.13
C GLY A 259 -1.70 3.27 -5.02
N MET A 260 -2.16 3.00 -3.79
CA MET A 260 -1.30 2.84 -2.62
C MET A 260 -1.10 1.37 -2.26
N GLN A 261 -0.01 0.80 -2.76
CA GLN A 261 0.38 -0.59 -2.51
C GLN A 261 1.03 -0.81 -1.14
N ASN A 262 0.99 -2.06 -0.66
CA ASN A 262 1.80 -2.54 0.44
C ASN A 262 3.25 -2.76 -0.02
N SER A 263 3.96 -1.65 -0.15
CA SER A 263 5.37 -1.61 -0.56
C SER A 263 6.31 -2.31 0.43
N GLY A 264 6.00 -2.33 1.72
CA GLY A 264 6.75 -3.09 2.73
C GLY A 264 6.71 -4.60 2.46
N LEU A 265 5.53 -5.12 2.12
CA LEU A 265 5.35 -6.52 1.73
C LEU A 265 6.11 -6.84 0.44
N ALA A 266 5.98 -5.98 -0.58
CA ALA A 266 6.70 -6.16 -1.85
C ALA A 266 8.23 -6.21 -1.65
N ALA A 267 8.78 -5.34 -0.78
CA ALA A 267 10.21 -5.35 -0.46
C ALA A 267 10.64 -6.64 0.24
N ALA A 268 9.86 -7.11 1.22
CA ALA A 268 10.17 -8.35 1.95
C ALA A 268 10.14 -9.58 1.02
N LEU A 269 9.10 -9.73 0.19
CA LEU A 269 9.01 -10.81 -0.79
C LEU A 269 10.15 -10.76 -1.80
N SER A 270 10.49 -9.56 -2.29
CA SER A 270 11.59 -9.38 -3.23
C SER A 270 12.94 -9.84 -2.65
N LEU A 271 13.21 -9.52 -1.38
CA LEU A 271 14.42 -9.94 -0.69
C LEU A 271 14.43 -11.44 -0.37
N GLN A 272 13.28 -11.98 0.01
CA GLN A 272 13.18 -13.38 0.44
C GLN A 272 13.26 -14.35 -0.74
N PHE A 273 12.62 -14.03 -1.86
CA PHE A 273 12.46 -14.97 -2.99
C PHE A 273 13.26 -14.61 -4.24
N PHE A 274 13.79 -13.39 -4.34
CA PHE A 274 14.45 -12.93 -5.55
C PHE A 274 15.82 -12.30 -5.27
N SER A 275 15.90 -10.98 -5.12
CA SER A 275 17.17 -10.28 -4.95
C SER A 275 17.01 -8.93 -4.23
N ALA A 276 18.11 -8.42 -3.69
CA ALA A 276 18.17 -7.06 -3.15
C ALA A 276 17.74 -6.01 -4.18
N THR A 277 18.14 -6.17 -5.44
CA THR A 277 17.79 -5.23 -6.51
C THR A 277 16.29 -5.26 -6.83
N ALA A 278 15.64 -6.42 -6.73
CA ALA A 278 14.19 -6.52 -6.89
C ALA A 278 13.41 -5.81 -5.77
N ALA A 279 14.00 -5.56 -4.61
CA ALA A 279 13.35 -4.83 -3.53
C ALA A 279 13.38 -3.30 -3.71
N LEU A 280 14.26 -2.79 -4.59
CA LEU A 280 14.46 -1.36 -4.80
C LEU A 280 13.19 -0.63 -5.30
N PRO A 281 12.45 -1.14 -6.30
CA PRO A 281 11.17 -0.56 -6.71
C PRO A 281 10.21 -0.35 -5.53
N ALA A 282 10.11 -1.33 -4.64
CA ALA A 282 9.23 -1.28 -3.48
C ALA A 282 9.65 -0.21 -2.45
N ALA A 283 10.94 -0.10 -2.16
CA ALA A 283 11.45 0.94 -1.26
C ALA A 283 11.19 2.36 -1.81
N LEU A 284 11.45 2.58 -3.10
CA LEU A 284 11.18 3.86 -3.76
C LEU A 284 9.68 4.15 -3.84
N PHE A 285 8.87 3.13 -4.12
CA PHE A 285 7.40 3.23 -4.10
C PHE A 285 6.92 3.62 -2.71
N SER A 286 7.49 3.07 -1.63
CA SER A 286 7.14 3.43 -0.26
C SER A 286 7.39 4.90 0.07
N ILE A 287 8.42 5.51 -0.51
CA ILE A 287 8.68 6.95 -0.36
C ILE A 287 7.65 7.73 -1.21
N TRP A 288 7.52 7.36 -2.48
CA TRP A 288 6.71 8.10 -3.44
C TRP A 288 5.22 8.08 -3.14
N HIS A 289 4.61 6.90 -2.90
CA HIS A 289 3.15 6.80 -2.73
C HIS A 289 2.64 7.53 -1.47
N ASN A 290 3.49 7.74 -0.47
CA ASN A 290 3.15 8.55 0.69
C ASN A 290 3.24 10.05 0.38
N ILE A 291 4.19 10.48 -0.45
CA ILE A 291 4.25 11.85 -0.96
C ILE A 291 3.02 12.14 -1.82
N SER A 292 2.80 11.34 -2.85
CA SER A 292 1.69 11.52 -3.79
C SER A 292 0.35 11.41 -3.07
N GLY A 293 0.18 10.44 -2.16
CA GLY A 293 -1.00 10.28 -1.32
C GLY A 293 -1.26 11.51 -0.44
N ALA A 294 -0.24 12.04 0.26
CA ALA A 294 -0.40 13.23 1.09
C ALA A 294 -0.76 14.48 0.28
N LEU A 295 -0.17 14.65 -0.90
CA LEU A 295 -0.51 15.74 -1.83
C LEU A 295 -1.95 15.61 -2.33
N LEU A 296 -2.35 14.40 -2.73
CA LEU A 296 -3.69 14.09 -3.21
C LEU A 296 -4.75 14.32 -2.13
N ALA A 297 -4.51 13.82 -0.91
CA ALA A 297 -5.39 14.04 0.23
C ALA A 297 -5.52 15.53 0.58
N GLY A 298 -4.41 16.29 0.53
CA GLY A 298 -4.43 17.73 0.71
C GLY A 298 -5.21 18.47 -0.39
N HIS A 299 -5.24 17.94 -1.60
CA HIS A 299 -6.01 18.50 -2.71
C HIS A 299 -7.51 18.18 -2.58
N TRP A 300 -7.88 16.89 -2.50
CA TRP A 300 -9.27 16.45 -2.38
C TRP A 300 -9.92 16.90 -1.08
N GLY A 301 -9.18 16.88 0.03
CA GLY A 301 -9.69 17.36 1.32
C GLY A 301 -10.07 18.84 1.30
N ARG A 302 -9.42 19.67 0.48
CA ARG A 302 -9.79 21.09 0.28
C ARG A 302 -11.00 21.27 -0.66
N GLN A 303 -11.12 20.41 -1.68
CA GLN A 303 -12.24 20.47 -2.62
C GLN A 303 -13.58 20.08 -2.00
N ARG A 304 -13.57 19.31 -0.91
CA ARG A 304 -14.76 18.93 -0.14
C ARG A 304 -15.55 20.11 0.41
N ASP A 305 -14.89 21.25 0.64
CA ASP A 305 -15.53 22.47 1.12
C ASP A 305 -16.08 23.34 -0.07
N SER A 306 -15.98 22.86 -1.32
CA SER A 306 -16.47 23.60 -2.49
C SER A 306 -17.97 23.41 -2.73
N LEU A 307 -18.64 24.47 -3.18
CA LEU A 307 -20.07 24.46 -3.54
C LEU A 307 -20.43 23.36 -4.55
N LYS A 308 -19.54 23.07 -5.49
CA LYS A 308 -19.71 22.00 -6.48
C LYS A 308 -19.75 20.62 -5.83
N TYR A 309 -18.93 20.39 -4.80
CA TYR A 309 -18.91 19.14 -4.06
C TYR A 309 -20.18 18.98 -3.22
N LEU A 310 -20.58 20.04 -2.51
CA LEU A 310 -21.82 20.05 -1.71
C LEU A 310 -23.07 19.77 -2.56
N LEU A 311 -23.16 20.36 -3.75
CA LEU A 311 -24.27 20.13 -4.67
C LEU A 311 -24.29 18.71 -5.26
N ALA A 312 -23.12 18.10 -5.46
CA ALA A 312 -23.04 16.71 -5.93
C ALA A 312 -23.46 15.71 -4.83
N ASP A 313 -22.98 15.90 -3.59
CA ASP A 313 -23.36 15.06 -2.44
C ASP A 313 -24.88 15.13 -2.18
N VAL A 314 -25.51 16.31 -2.29
CA VAL A 314 -26.97 16.47 -2.12
C VAL A 314 -27.73 15.70 -3.19
N LYS A 315 -27.30 15.83 -4.46
CA LYS A 315 -27.97 15.17 -5.59
C LYS A 315 -27.88 13.63 -5.51
N ASP A 316 -26.75 13.10 -5.07
CA ASP A 316 -26.58 11.65 -4.87
C ASP A 316 -27.44 11.16 -3.67
N SER A 317 -27.54 11.96 -2.60
CA SER A 317 -28.39 11.61 -1.43
C SER A 317 -29.90 11.63 -1.69
N GLU A 318 -30.37 12.48 -2.61
CA GLU A 318 -31.77 12.53 -3.02
C GLU A 318 -32.16 11.34 -3.91
N MET A 319 -31.20 10.77 -4.64
CA MET A 319 -31.41 9.59 -5.48
C MET A 319 -31.43 8.27 -4.70
N ASP A 320 -30.66 8.16 -3.62
CA ASP A 320 -30.63 6.96 -2.76
C ASP A 320 -31.81 6.89 -1.75
N GLY A 321 -32.55 8.00 -1.59
CA GLY A 321 -33.70 8.11 -0.69
C GLY A 321 -35.08 7.98 -1.36
N ALA A 322 -35.13 7.75 -2.67
CA ALA A 322 -36.35 7.60 -3.48
C ALA A 322 -36.52 6.18 -4.00
#